data_AF-A9XH18-F1
#
_entry.id   AF-A9XH18-F1
#
_cell.length_a   1.000
_cell.length_b   1.000
_cell.length_c   1.000
_cell.angle_alpha   90.00
_cell.angle_beta   90.00
_cell.angle_gamma   90.00
#
_symmetry.space_group_name_H-M   'P 1'
#
loop_
_entity.id
_entity.type
_entity.pdbx_description
1 polymer ?
#
loop_
_entity_poly.entity_id
_entity_poly.type
_entity_poly.pdbx_seq_one_letter_code
_entity_poly.pdbx_strand_id
1 'polypeptide(L)'
;WSYEYSDFPNMEFDAYMSPQEELTSFNPRVLEVDNRTPIPTNTLTQIMVTSEDVLHSWTIPSIGMKADATPGRLNQLTFSISRPGVFYGQCSEICGTNHSFMPISIESMTINEFFEW
;
A
#
# COMPACT_ATOMS: atom_id res chain seq x y z
N TRP A 1 2.25 -7.35 1.18
CA TRP A 1 3.11 -6.28 0.65
C TRP A 1 3.93 -5.77 1.80
N SER A 2 5.23 -5.62 1.63
CA SER A 2 6.10 -5.06 2.67
C SER A 2 6.37 -3.59 2.37
N TYR A 3 6.37 -2.75 3.40
CA TYR A 3 6.62 -1.32 3.29
C TYR A 3 7.76 -0.92 4.20
N GLU A 4 8.65 -0.08 3.69
CA GLU A 4 9.79 0.47 4.42
C GLU A 4 9.76 1.99 4.32
N TYR A 5 9.88 2.66 5.46
CA TYR A 5 10.01 4.12 5.53
C TYR A 5 11.48 4.48 5.78
N SER A 6 12.27 4.50 4.70
CA SER A 6 13.74 4.66 4.77
C SER A 6 14.23 5.97 5.43
N ASP A 7 13.37 6.99 5.52
CA ASP A 7 13.69 8.25 6.23
C ASP A 7 13.66 8.09 7.76
N PHE A 8 13.06 7.01 8.28
CA PHE A 8 12.94 6.71 9.70
C PHE A 8 13.70 5.41 10.05
N PRO A 9 14.45 5.38 11.15
CA PRO A 9 15.26 4.22 11.50
C PRO A 9 14.39 3.01 11.90
N ASN A 10 14.61 1.87 11.25
CA ASN A 10 13.96 0.58 11.52
C ASN A 10 12.42 0.60 11.40
N MET A 11 11.89 1.40 10.46
CA MET A 11 10.45 1.48 10.22
C MET A 11 10.05 0.64 9.00
N GLU A 12 9.72 -0.62 9.23
CA GLU A 12 9.26 -1.57 8.22
C GLU A 12 8.14 -2.45 8.76
N PHE A 13 7.22 -2.88 7.89
CA PHE A 13 6.15 -3.81 8.24
C PHE A 13 5.56 -4.50 7.02
N ASP A 14 4.86 -5.61 7.27
CA ASP A 14 4.08 -6.33 6.29
C ASP A 14 2.60 -5.98 6.38
N ALA A 15 1.97 -5.87 5.22
CA ALA A 15 0.53 -5.73 5.04
C ALA A 15 -0.02 -6.97 4.32
N TYR A 16 -0.80 -7.77 5.05
CA TYR A 16 -1.51 -8.95 4.56
C TYR A 16 -3.01 -8.72 4.52
N MET A 17 -3.71 -9.43 3.63
CA MET A 17 -5.17 -9.39 3.58
C MET A 17 -5.76 -9.90 4.90
N SER A 18 -6.66 -9.13 5.52
CA SER A 18 -7.32 -9.56 6.75
C SER A 18 -8.21 -10.78 6.50
N PRO A 19 -8.17 -11.81 7.37
CA PRO A 19 -9.10 -12.93 7.34
C PRO A 19 -10.56 -12.48 7.44
N GLN A 20 -11.48 -13.20 6.81
CA GLN A 20 -12.89 -12.80 6.77
C GLN A 20 -13.54 -12.80 8.16
N GLU A 21 -13.04 -13.63 9.07
CA GLU A 21 -13.48 -13.74 10.46
C GLU A 21 -13.14 -12.49 11.30
N GLU A 22 -12.14 -11.71 10.88
CA GLU A 22 -11.67 -10.50 11.57
C GLU A 22 -12.32 -9.22 11.01
N LEU A 23 -13.03 -9.32 9.89
CA LEU A 23 -13.66 -8.16 9.26
C LEU A 23 -14.88 -7.67 10.05
N THR A 24 -14.95 -6.36 10.26
CA THR A 24 -16.19 -5.72 10.72
C THR A 24 -17.15 -5.51 9.55
N SER A 25 -18.42 -5.21 9.83
CA SER A 25 -19.44 -4.95 8.79
C SER A 25 -19.11 -3.79 7.85
N PHE A 26 -18.13 -2.94 8.20
CA PHE A 26 -17.70 -1.79 7.39
C PHE A 26 -16.47 -2.10 6.54
N ASN A 27 -15.75 -3.18 6.81
CA ASN A 27 -14.53 -3.51 6.07
C ASN A 27 -14.86 -4.21 4.74
N PRO A 28 -14.27 -3.78 3.62
CA PRO A 28 -14.47 -4.44 2.35
C PRO A 28 -13.75 -5.79 2.30
N ARG A 29 -14.50 -6.84 1.96
CA ARG A 29 -13.95 -8.19 1.72
C ARG A 29 -12.87 -8.15 0.62
N VAL A 30 -11.75 -8.84 0.84
CA VAL A 30 -10.59 -8.94 -0.07
C VAL A 30 -9.76 -7.64 -0.23
N LEU A 31 -10.20 -6.51 0.33
CA LEU A 31 -9.48 -5.24 0.23
C LEU A 31 -8.87 -4.77 1.55
N GLU A 32 -9.44 -5.16 2.68
CA GLU A 32 -8.89 -4.83 3.99
C GLU A 32 -7.56 -5.56 4.26
N VAL A 33 -6.66 -4.88 4.98
CA VAL A 33 -5.37 -5.41 5.42
C VAL A 33 -5.22 -5.25 6.92
N ASP A 34 -4.35 -6.07 7.52
CA ASP A 34 -3.98 -5.97 8.93
C ASP A 34 -3.25 -4.66 9.26
N ASN A 35 -2.29 -4.25 8.43
CA ASN A 35 -1.50 -3.03 8.58
C ASN A 35 -1.67 -2.14 7.34
N ARG A 36 -2.45 -1.05 7.49
CA ARG A 36 -2.58 -0.04 6.43
C ARG A 36 -1.31 0.81 6.37
N THR A 37 -0.93 1.25 5.18
CA THR A 37 0.24 2.10 4.98
C THR A 37 -0.14 3.57 5.16
N PRO A 38 0.29 4.26 6.23
CA PRO A 38 -0.10 5.64 6.46
C PRO A 38 0.70 6.61 5.59
N ILE A 39 0.02 7.61 5.07
CA ILE A 39 0.59 8.64 4.20
C ILE A 39 0.10 10.01 4.69
N PRO A 40 0.98 11.02 4.85
CA PRO A 40 0.55 12.35 5.22
C PRO A 40 -0.19 13.06 4.08
N THR A 41 -1.36 13.59 4.40
CA THR A 41 -2.15 14.46 3.52
C THR A 41 -1.35 15.69 3.08
N ASN A 42 -1.64 16.20 1.88
CA ASN A 42 -1.05 17.40 1.28
C ASN A 42 0.49 17.41 1.24
N THR A 43 1.11 16.23 1.29
CA THR A 43 2.57 16.08 1.25
C THR A 43 2.94 15.32 -0.01
N LEU A 44 3.94 15.83 -0.73
CA LEU A 44 4.48 15.14 -1.91
C LEU A 44 5.25 13.91 -1.43
N THR A 45 4.70 12.73 -1.70
CA THR A 45 5.26 11.45 -1.29
C THR A 45 5.87 10.75 -2.50
N GLN A 46 7.10 10.27 -2.32
CA GLN A 46 7.77 9.40 -3.28
C GLN A 46 7.65 7.95 -2.79
N ILE A 47 7.19 7.05 -3.66
CA ILE A 47 7.20 5.61 -3.39
C ILE A 47 8.15 4.92 -4.38
N MET A 48 8.96 4.03 -3.84
CA MET A 48 9.86 3.16 -4.58
C MET A 48 9.26 1.75 -4.56
N VAL A 49 9.07 1.15 -5.74
CA VAL A 49 8.39 -0.13 -5.91
C VAL A 49 9.34 -1.13 -6.58
N THR A 50 9.53 -2.27 -5.93
CA THR A 50 10.30 -3.41 -6.45
C THR A 50 9.68 -4.72 -5.96
N SER A 51 10.23 -5.86 -6.38
CA SER A 51 9.80 -7.19 -5.97
C SER A 51 11.00 -8.04 -5.56
N GLU A 52 10.79 -8.96 -4.62
CA GLU A 52 11.80 -9.91 -4.15
C GLU A 52 11.69 -11.28 -4.84
N ASP A 53 10.59 -11.57 -5.54
CA ASP A 53 10.30 -12.90 -6.10
C ASP A 53 9.96 -12.85 -7.60
N VAL A 54 8.71 -12.54 -7.96
CA VAL A 54 8.14 -12.55 -9.31
C VAL A 54 7.61 -11.16 -9.66
N LEU A 55 7.00 -11.03 -10.84
CA LEU A 55 6.35 -9.77 -11.20
C LEU A 55 5.10 -9.55 -10.34
N HIS A 56 4.98 -8.34 -9.78
CA HIS A 56 3.74 -7.82 -9.22
C HIS A 56 3.48 -6.42 -9.79
N SER A 57 2.39 -5.78 -9.40
CA SER A 57 2.12 -4.38 -9.74
C SER A 57 1.41 -3.69 -8.59
N TRP A 58 2.04 -2.67 -8.03
CA TRP A 58 1.47 -1.83 -6.99
C TRP A 58 0.52 -0.82 -7.63
N THR A 59 -0.78 -0.90 -7.31
CA THR A 59 -1.82 -0.11 -7.98
C THR A 59 -2.86 0.39 -7.00
N ILE A 60 -3.13 1.69 -7.03
CA ILE A 60 -4.26 2.32 -6.32
C ILE A 60 -5.02 3.20 -7.33
N PRO A 61 -6.16 2.72 -7.86
CA PRO A 61 -6.86 3.40 -8.96
C PRO A 61 -7.36 4.80 -8.62
N SER A 62 -7.82 5.02 -7.39
CA SER A 62 -8.41 6.29 -6.94
C SER A 62 -7.43 7.46 -6.88
N ILE A 63 -6.13 7.19 -6.76
CA ILE A 63 -5.05 8.18 -6.86
C ILE A 63 -4.35 8.14 -8.23
N GLY A 64 -4.82 7.29 -9.17
CA GLY A 64 -4.27 7.16 -10.51
C GLY A 64 -2.86 6.57 -10.57
N MET A 65 -2.45 5.83 -9.54
CA MET A 65 -1.09 5.29 -9.44
C MET A 65 -1.04 3.80 -9.79
N LYS A 66 -0.09 3.44 -10.64
CA LYS A 66 0.29 2.06 -10.96
C LYS A 66 1.80 2.03 -11.23
N ALA A 67 2.52 1.10 -10.60
CA ALA A 67 3.88 0.75 -10.96
C ALA A 67 4.10 -0.76 -10.85
N ASP A 68 4.72 -1.33 -11.87
CA ASP A 68 5.13 -2.72 -11.84
C ASP A 68 6.27 -2.90 -10.83
N ALA A 69 6.16 -3.94 -10.01
CA ALA A 69 7.19 -4.39 -9.08
C ALA A 69 7.97 -5.50 -9.76
N THR A 70 9.15 -5.17 -10.31
CA THR A 70 9.98 -6.10 -11.08
C THR A 70 11.24 -6.46 -10.29
N PRO A 71 11.55 -7.75 -10.09
CA PRO A 71 12.77 -8.16 -9.40
C PRO A 71 14.03 -7.57 -10.04
N GLY A 72 14.90 -6.98 -9.22
CA GLY A 72 16.13 -6.32 -9.67
C GLY A 72 15.93 -4.95 -10.34
N ARG A 73 14.71 -4.39 -10.35
CA ARG A 73 14.43 -3.03 -10.81
C ARG A 73 13.64 -2.26 -9.77
N LEU A 74 14.00 -1.00 -9.59
CA LEU A 74 13.38 -0.11 -8.64
C LEU A 74 12.65 1.00 -9.42
N ASN A 75 11.31 0.95 -9.42
CA ASN A 75 10.46 1.94 -10.08
C ASN A 75 10.06 3.02 -9.07
N GLN A 76 9.97 4.27 -9.52
CA GLN A 76 9.63 5.41 -8.68
C GLN A 76 8.30 6.02 -9.13
N LEU A 77 7.41 6.27 -8.19
CA LEU A 77 6.21 7.10 -8.38
C LEU A 77 6.23 8.27 -7.40
N THR A 78 5.56 9.35 -7.77
CA THR A 78 5.39 10.52 -6.92
C THR A 78 3.93 10.94 -6.95
N PHE A 79 3.33 11.11 -5.77
CA PHE A 79 1.93 11.49 -5.63
C PHE A 79 1.71 12.34 -4.39
N SER A 80 0.55 12.98 -4.30
CA SER A 80 0.10 13.70 -3.11
C SER A 80 -1.40 13.52 -2.96
N ILE A 81 -1.87 13.26 -1.75
CA ILE A 81 -3.31 13.04 -1.47
C ILE A 81 -3.87 14.27 -0.78
N SER A 82 -4.91 14.88 -1.36
CA SER A 82 -5.49 16.14 -0.87
C SER A 82 -6.56 15.98 0.21
N ARG A 83 -6.98 14.73 0.50
CA ARG A 83 -8.07 14.43 1.42
C ARG A 83 -7.68 13.28 2.34
N PRO A 84 -8.08 13.31 3.62
CA PRO A 84 -7.92 12.18 4.51
C PRO A 84 -8.85 11.03 4.12
N GLY A 85 -8.49 9.81 4.51
CA GLY A 85 -9.28 8.60 4.29
C GLY A 85 -8.46 7.42 3.80
N VAL A 86 -9.13 6.30 3.57
CA VAL A 86 -8.51 5.04 3.16
C VAL A 86 -8.68 4.84 1.66
N PHE A 87 -7.60 4.51 0.97
CA PHE A 87 -7.57 4.27 -0.47
C PHE A 87 -7.12 2.84 -0.74
N TYR A 88 -7.96 2.09 -1.45
CA TYR A 88 -7.74 0.68 -1.72
C TYR A 88 -7.20 0.44 -3.12
N GLY A 89 -6.42 -0.62 -3.22
CA GLY A 89 -5.76 -1.09 -4.42
C GLY A 89 -5.59 -2.61 -4.41
N GLN A 90 -5.16 -3.17 -5.53
CA GLN A 90 -4.86 -4.60 -5.66
C GLN A 90 -3.67 -4.80 -6.60
N CYS A 91 -3.00 -5.94 -6.46
CA CYS A 91 -1.98 -6.35 -7.42
C CYS A 91 -2.58 -6.41 -8.84
N SER A 92 -1.94 -5.75 -9.80
CA SER A 92 -2.43 -5.64 -11.18
C SER A 92 -1.52 -6.36 -12.20
N GLU A 93 -0.75 -7.35 -11.76
CA GLU A 93 0.13 -8.19 -12.56
C GLU A 93 0.08 -9.64 -12.04
N ILE A 94 -0.03 -10.63 -12.92
CA ILE A 94 -0.26 -12.02 -12.51
C ILE A 94 0.96 -12.59 -11.78
N CYS A 95 0.79 -12.96 -10.50
CA CYS A 95 1.89 -13.36 -9.62
C CYS A 95 1.74 -14.75 -8.97
N GLY A 96 0.71 -15.51 -9.33
CA GLY A 96 0.50 -16.88 -8.85
C GLY A 96 -0.88 -17.11 -8.21
N THR A 97 -0.99 -18.15 -7.38
CA THR A 97 -2.27 -18.64 -6.83
C THR A 97 -3.01 -17.58 -6.00
N ASN A 98 -2.29 -16.78 -5.23
CA ASN A 98 -2.87 -15.78 -4.34
C ASN A 98 -2.90 -14.36 -4.96
N HIS A 99 -2.78 -14.26 -6.28
CA HIS A 99 -2.75 -12.98 -6.99
C HIS A 99 -3.93 -12.05 -6.64
N SER A 100 -5.13 -12.60 -6.45
CA SER A 100 -6.32 -11.82 -6.07
C SER A 100 -6.40 -11.46 -4.58
N PHE A 101 -5.50 -11.95 -3.73
CA PHE A 101 -5.57 -11.89 -2.27
C PHE A 101 -4.39 -11.13 -1.64
N MET A 102 -3.81 -10.19 -2.39
CA MET A 102 -2.76 -9.28 -1.92
C MET A 102 -3.15 -7.82 -2.15
N PRO A 103 -4.16 -7.32 -1.42
CA PRO A 103 -4.64 -5.96 -1.55
C PRO A 103 -3.62 -4.95 -1.03
N ILE A 104 -3.82 -3.71 -1.42
CA ILE A 104 -3.07 -2.53 -0.99
C ILE A 104 -4.08 -1.62 -0.31
N SER A 105 -3.75 -1.12 0.88
CA SER A 105 -4.55 -0.14 1.59
C SER A 105 -3.64 0.94 2.15
N ILE A 106 -3.85 2.17 1.71
CA ILE A 106 -3.14 3.32 2.26
C ILE A 106 -4.12 4.19 3.06
N GLU A 107 -3.66 4.73 4.17
CA GLU A 107 -4.43 5.63 5.02
C GLU A 107 -3.84 7.04 4.95
N SER A 108 -4.57 7.93 4.29
CA SER A 108 -4.23 9.34 4.20
C SER A 108 -4.68 10.03 5.49
N MET A 109 -3.73 10.53 6.28
CA MET A 109 -3.98 11.15 7.59
C MET A 109 -3.30 12.52 7.70
N THR A 110 -3.59 13.28 8.74
CA THR A 110 -2.89 14.54 8.97
C THR A 110 -1.42 14.30 9.30
N ILE A 111 -0.56 15.29 9.07
CA ILE A 111 0.87 15.15 9.37
C ILE A 111 1.13 14.86 10.86
N ASN A 112 0.28 15.37 11.76
CA ASN A 112 0.40 15.11 13.18
C ASN A 112 0.07 13.65 13.51
N GLU A 113 -1.05 13.13 12.98
CA GLU A 113 -1.41 11.72 13.15
C GLU A 113 -0.34 10.79 12.55
N PHE A 114 0.25 11.18 11.41
CA PHE A 114 1.34 10.43 10.78
C PHE A 114 2.60 10.35 11.65
N PHE A 115 2.93 11.39 12.42
CA PHE A 115 4.07 11.36 13.34
C PHE A 115 3.75 10.72 14.70
N GLU A 116 2.48 10.61 15.06
CA GLU A 116 2.03 9.89 16.25
C GLU A 116 1.99 8.37 16.03
N TRP A 117 1.67 7.96 14.81
CA TRP A 117 1.82 6.59 14.34
C TRP A 117 3.30 6.20 14.23
#